data_AF-A0AAN9BVE8-F1
#
_entry.id   AF-A0AAN9BVE8-F1
#
_cell.length_a   1.000
_cell.length_b   1.000
_cell.length_c   1.000
_cell.angle_alpha   90.00
_cell.angle_beta   90.00
_cell.angle_gamma   90.00
#
_symmetry.space_group_name_H-M   'P 1'
#
loop_
_entity.id
_entity.type
_entity.pdbx_description
1 polymer ?
#
loop_
_entity_poly.entity_id
_entity_poly.type
_entity_poly.pdbx_seq_one_letter_code
_entity_poly.pdbx_strand_id
1 'polypeptide(L)'
;MTEMLIKKGQDVNAKMPVRTYPLYTLIDNAFCCKDFTFTDNFLTCMTLILEKGADPNFDEVEHEQQLPASSRTTHHVSRLGFPSALHCVMECMEEHQETYPSRSQAVHFAEECMETLIAHGANIKQVGKLRHTAGTGEVVGDVLFQLAKSSVNVGVERGLLRCVMRFGAEPSREIKGQYALNVYLDQVCDYIVCEPGAREQWSRLKGEIVKMISLLCSHMAPWHIKNAQQIFDSKHAKCPISETSTLFMQLVNDAIIPESLTVRSLRSISAWQVWKLCGRKRRRIQQLPVSKEFKTHVFPLLLFGTLW
;
A
#
# COMPACT_ATOMS: atom_id res chain seq x y z
N MET A 1 4.06 7.07 -29.35
CA MET A 1 4.02 8.54 -29.14
C MET A 1 5.02 8.99 -28.06
N THR A 2 4.97 8.43 -26.86
CA THR A 2 5.89 8.73 -25.73
C THR A 2 7.37 8.74 -26.12
N GLU A 3 7.83 7.69 -26.79
CA GLU A 3 9.22 7.58 -27.28
C GLU A 3 9.60 8.74 -28.22
N MET A 4 8.67 9.17 -29.09
CA MET A 4 8.90 10.29 -30.01
C MET A 4 9.04 11.60 -29.25
N LEU A 5 8.20 11.85 -28.24
CA LEU A 5 8.26 13.05 -27.41
C LEU A 5 9.59 13.14 -26.64
N ILE A 6 10.01 12.02 -26.05
CA ILE A 6 11.33 11.89 -25.40
C ILE A 6 12.46 12.17 -26.40
N LYS A 7 12.41 11.56 -27.60
CA LYS A 7 13.41 11.80 -28.66
C LYS A 7 13.45 13.26 -29.12
N LYS A 8 12.35 14.00 -29.00
CA LYS A 8 12.25 15.43 -29.32
C LYS A 8 12.65 16.33 -28.14
N GLY A 9 13.17 15.77 -27.05
CA GLY A 9 13.70 16.52 -25.91
C GLY A 9 12.63 17.04 -24.95
N GLN A 10 11.43 16.45 -24.94
CA GLN A 10 10.43 16.76 -23.92
C GLN A 10 10.91 16.29 -22.54
N ASP A 11 10.75 17.13 -21.52
CA ASP A 11 11.21 16.85 -20.17
C ASP A 11 10.28 15.82 -19.48
N VAL A 12 10.85 14.67 -19.12
CA VAL A 12 10.15 13.61 -18.38
C VAL A 12 9.89 13.98 -16.92
N ASN A 13 10.59 15.00 -16.40
CA ASN A 13 10.42 15.55 -15.06
C ASN A 13 9.66 16.89 -15.07
N ALA A 14 8.89 17.18 -16.14
CA ALA A 14 8.11 18.41 -16.22
C ALA A 14 7.17 18.55 -15.01
N LYS A 15 7.34 19.65 -14.24
CA LYS A 15 6.58 19.93 -13.01
C LYS A 15 5.41 20.90 -13.23
N MET A 16 5.35 21.49 -14.42
CA MET A 16 4.35 22.46 -14.82
C MET A 16 3.62 21.98 -16.09
N PRO A 17 2.30 22.18 -16.20
CA PRO A 17 1.43 22.71 -15.14
C PRO A 17 1.38 21.81 -13.89
N VAL A 18 0.97 22.36 -12.75
CA VAL A 18 0.92 21.60 -11.50
C VAL A 18 0.02 20.36 -11.65
N ARG A 19 0.35 19.28 -10.93
CA ARG A 19 -0.39 18.00 -10.99
C ARG A 19 -0.46 17.39 -12.39
N THR A 20 0.56 17.64 -13.22
CA THR A 20 0.72 16.96 -14.51
C THR A 20 2.05 16.27 -14.66
N TYR A 21 2.70 15.92 -13.54
CA TYR A 21 3.96 15.18 -13.58
C TYR A 21 3.81 13.94 -14.48
N PRO A 22 4.62 13.78 -15.55
CA PRO A 22 4.35 12.83 -16.62
C PRO A 22 4.15 11.39 -16.14
N LEU A 23 4.98 10.94 -15.19
CA LEU A 23 4.90 9.59 -14.63
C LEU A 23 3.56 9.34 -13.92
N TYR A 24 3.08 10.29 -13.12
CA TYR A 24 1.87 10.10 -12.31
C TYR A 24 0.63 10.24 -13.16
N THR A 25 0.64 11.16 -14.12
CA THR A 25 -0.42 11.27 -15.12
C THR A 25 -0.54 9.98 -15.94
N LEU A 26 0.57 9.35 -16.32
CA LEU A 26 0.54 8.06 -17.02
C LEU A 26 -0.11 6.96 -16.18
N ILE A 27 0.27 6.85 -14.90
CA ILE A 27 -0.28 5.86 -13.96
C ILE A 27 -1.79 6.08 -13.78
N ASP A 28 -2.19 7.32 -13.47
CA ASP A 28 -3.59 7.73 -13.28
C ASP A 28 -4.46 7.37 -14.50
N ASN A 29 -4.00 7.72 -15.70
CA ASN A 29 -4.71 7.38 -16.92
C ASN A 29 -4.76 5.86 -17.17
N ALA A 30 -3.71 5.11 -16.80
CA ALA A 30 -3.68 3.66 -16.97
C ALA A 30 -4.76 2.96 -16.13
N PHE A 31 -4.98 3.42 -14.89
CA PHE A 31 -6.05 2.90 -14.03
C PHE A 31 -7.43 3.42 -14.41
N CYS A 32 -7.54 4.58 -15.07
CA CYS A 32 -8.82 5.05 -15.61
C CYS A 32 -9.27 4.27 -16.86
N CYS A 33 -8.37 3.57 -17.57
CA CYS A 33 -8.72 2.78 -18.74
C CYS A 33 -9.59 1.57 -18.34
N LYS A 34 -10.83 1.53 -18.86
CA LYS A 34 -11.82 0.47 -18.61
C LYS A 34 -11.44 -0.91 -19.14
N ASP A 35 -10.33 -1.01 -19.86
CA ASP A 35 -9.86 -2.24 -20.48
C ASP A 35 -8.36 -2.42 -20.21
N PHE A 36 -8.03 -3.46 -19.45
CA PHE A 36 -6.65 -3.84 -19.14
C PHE A 36 -5.88 -4.42 -20.34
N THR A 37 -6.48 -4.46 -21.54
CA THR A 37 -5.84 -4.89 -22.79
C THR A 37 -4.59 -4.07 -23.15
N PHE A 38 -4.46 -2.83 -22.68
CA PHE A 38 -3.31 -1.96 -22.98
C PHE A 38 -2.29 -1.83 -21.85
N THR A 39 -2.40 -2.63 -20.79
CA THR A 39 -1.50 -2.58 -19.62
C THR A 39 -0.03 -2.71 -19.99
N ASP A 40 0.31 -3.61 -20.91
CA ASP A 40 1.68 -3.77 -21.42
C ASP A 40 2.24 -2.49 -22.07
N ASN A 41 1.39 -1.76 -22.81
CA ASN A 41 1.77 -0.49 -23.41
C ASN A 41 2.02 0.59 -22.35
N PHE A 42 1.22 0.60 -21.29
CA PHE A 42 1.42 1.50 -20.14
C PHE A 42 2.72 1.17 -19.39
N LEU A 43 2.97 -0.11 -19.10
CA LEU A 43 4.23 -0.56 -18.47
C LEU A 43 5.44 -0.21 -19.33
N THR A 44 5.35 -0.38 -20.64
CA THR A 44 6.41 0.01 -21.58
C THR A 44 6.65 1.52 -21.55
N CYS A 45 5.59 2.33 -21.60
CA CYS A 45 5.71 3.79 -21.51
C CYS A 45 6.31 4.24 -20.17
N MET A 46 5.89 3.62 -19.07
CA MET A 46 6.41 3.92 -17.74
C MET A 46 7.90 3.57 -17.64
N THR A 47 8.29 2.39 -18.13
CA THR A 47 9.70 1.97 -18.17
C THR A 47 10.54 2.95 -18.99
N LEU A 48 10.08 3.34 -20.18
CA LEU A 48 10.77 4.33 -21.02
C LEU A 48 10.96 5.68 -20.31
N ILE A 49 9.95 6.16 -19.59
CA ILE A 49 10.02 7.43 -18.85
C ILE A 49 10.98 7.33 -17.67
N LEU A 50 10.96 6.21 -16.93
CA LEU A 50 11.87 5.94 -15.82
C LEU A 50 13.33 5.79 -16.28
N GLU A 51 13.57 5.08 -17.38
CA GLU A 51 14.90 4.94 -18.00
C GLU A 51 15.49 6.28 -18.45
N LYS A 52 14.63 7.26 -18.73
CA LYS A 52 15.02 8.63 -19.08
C LYS A 52 15.18 9.55 -17.87
N GLY A 53 15.11 8.98 -16.66
CA GLY A 53 15.42 9.67 -15.42
C GLY A 53 14.24 10.39 -14.79
N ALA A 54 13.00 9.97 -15.08
CA ALA A 54 11.87 10.42 -14.28
C ALA A 54 12.04 9.96 -12.82
N ASP A 55 11.88 10.87 -11.87
CA ASP A 55 11.95 10.57 -10.45
C ASP A 55 10.64 9.96 -9.94
N PRO A 56 10.60 8.67 -9.52
CA PRO A 56 9.39 8.08 -8.96
C PRO A 56 9.05 8.63 -7.57
N ASN A 57 9.93 9.40 -6.94
CA ASN A 57 9.78 9.94 -5.59
C ASN A 57 9.51 11.45 -5.55
N PHE A 58 9.16 12.06 -6.68
CA PHE A 58 8.81 13.48 -6.73
C PHE A 58 7.52 13.78 -5.96
N ASP A 59 7.58 14.66 -4.95
CA ASP A 59 6.39 15.04 -4.17
C ASP A 59 5.65 16.22 -4.84
N GLU A 60 4.58 15.94 -5.59
CA GLU A 60 3.75 16.98 -6.22
C GLU A 60 3.05 17.85 -5.16
N VAL A 61 2.69 17.27 -4.00
CA VAL A 61 1.94 17.96 -2.95
C VAL A 61 2.85 18.97 -2.25
N GLU A 62 4.07 18.58 -1.93
CA GLU A 62 5.08 19.49 -1.38
C GLU A 62 5.46 20.56 -2.41
N HIS A 63 5.67 20.18 -3.68
CA HIS A 63 6.01 21.12 -4.74
C HIS A 63 4.92 22.20 -4.91
N GLU A 64 3.65 21.81 -4.95
CA GLU A 64 2.52 22.73 -5.06
C GLU A 64 2.44 23.71 -3.87
N GLN A 65 2.76 23.25 -2.66
CA GLN A 65 2.81 24.08 -1.45
C GLN A 65 3.96 25.10 -1.46
N GLN A 66 5.03 24.84 -2.20
CA GLN A 66 6.15 25.78 -2.35
C GLN A 66 5.88 26.86 -3.41
N LEU A 67 4.89 26.65 -4.29
CA LEU A 67 4.56 27.62 -5.34
C LEU A 67 3.79 28.84 -4.78
N PRO A 68 3.97 30.04 -5.38
CA PRO A 68 3.17 31.22 -5.07
C PRO A 68 1.67 30.95 -5.27
N ALA A 69 0.82 31.58 -4.47
CA ALA A 69 -0.63 31.39 -4.55
C ALA A 69 -1.21 31.66 -5.95
N SER A 70 -0.65 32.62 -6.68
CA SER A 70 -1.03 32.95 -8.07
C SER A 70 -0.71 31.85 -9.09
N SER A 71 0.28 31.00 -8.82
CA SER A 71 0.65 29.86 -9.65
C SER A 71 -0.12 28.58 -9.30
N ARG A 72 -0.77 28.54 -8.12
CA ARG A 72 -1.65 27.43 -7.73
C ARG A 72 -2.97 27.48 -8.51
N THR A 73 -3.51 28.66 -8.77
CA THR A 73 -4.85 28.85 -9.34
C THR A 73 -5.04 28.43 -10.81
N THR A 74 -3.98 28.13 -11.57
CA THR A 74 -4.09 27.61 -12.95
C THR A 74 -4.22 26.08 -12.98
N HIS A 75 -5.11 25.52 -12.16
CA HIS A 75 -5.44 24.10 -12.16
C HIS A 75 -6.26 23.76 -13.41
N HIS A 76 -5.60 23.45 -14.52
CA HIS A 76 -6.29 22.98 -15.73
C HIS A 76 -6.54 21.48 -15.74
N VAL A 77 -5.96 20.72 -14.80
CA VAL A 77 -6.06 19.25 -14.75
C VAL A 77 -6.72 18.80 -13.45
N SER A 78 -7.76 17.97 -13.59
CA SER A 78 -8.70 17.58 -12.53
C SER A 78 -8.17 16.54 -11.53
N ARG A 79 -6.92 16.05 -11.68
CA ARG A 79 -6.39 14.99 -10.81
C ARG A 79 -5.79 15.52 -9.51
N LEU A 80 -5.71 14.63 -8.53
CA LEU A 80 -5.03 14.90 -7.27
C LEU A 80 -3.51 14.91 -7.45
N GLY A 81 -2.81 15.66 -6.59
CA GLY A 81 -1.35 15.63 -6.50
C GLY A 81 -0.89 14.44 -5.65
N PHE A 82 0.18 13.78 -6.07
CA PHE A 82 0.71 12.61 -5.37
C PHE A 82 2.12 12.86 -4.79
N PRO A 83 2.42 12.31 -3.59
CA PRO A 83 3.72 12.43 -2.94
C PRO A 83 4.77 11.42 -3.44
N SER A 84 4.34 10.38 -4.16
CA SER A 84 5.21 9.40 -4.82
C SER A 84 4.42 8.59 -5.85
N ALA A 85 5.14 7.91 -6.76
CA ALA A 85 4.56 7.02 -7.76
C ALA A 85 3.82 5.84 -7.12
N LEU A 86 4.38 5.27 -6.05
CA LEU A 86 3.78 4.13 -5.35
C LEU A 86 2.47 4.53 -4.66
N HIS A 87 2.40 5.75 -4.12
CA HIS A 87 1.14 6.28 -3.61
C HIS A 87 0.12 6.51 -4.73
N CYS A 88 0.56 7.06 -5.87
CA CYS A 88 -0.30 7.24 -7.05
C CYS A 88 -0.94 5.91 -7.47
N VAL A 89 -0.16 4.82 -7.59
CA VAL A 89 -0.70 3.48 -7.90
C VAL A 89 -1.82 3.08 -6.92
N MET A 90 -1.58 3.21 -5.61
CA MET A 90 -2.55 2.77 -4.59
C MET A 90 -3.82 3.63 -4.55
N GLU A 91 -3.70 4.95 -4.69
CA GLU A 91 -4.87 5.84 -4.72
C GLU A 91 -5.67 5.64 -6.01
N CYS A 92 -5.02 5.53 -7.17
CA CYS A 92 -5.73 5.27 -8.43
C CYS A 92 -6.43 3.90 -8.42
N MET A 93 -5.84 2.90 -7.75
CA MET A 93 -6.48 1.60 -7.48
C MET A 93 -7.78 1.74 -6.69
N GLU A 94 -7.79 2.61 -5.68
CA GLU A 94 -8.94 2.87 -4.83
C GLU A 94 -10.01 3.70 -5.56
N GLU A 95 -9.59 4.78 -6.22
CA GLU A 95 -10.48 5.73 -6.90
C GLU A 95 -11.22 5.11 -8.08
N HIS A 96 -10.58 4.20 -8.82
CA HIS A 96 -11.16 3.60 -10.03
C HIS A 96 -11.69 2.18 -9.83
N GLN A 97 -11.80 1.70 -8.58
CA GLN A 97 -12.19 0.32 -8.27
C GLN A 97 -13.49 -0.16 -8.93
N GLU A 98 -14.47 0.72 -9.09
CA GLU A 98 -15.79 0.41 -9.67
C GLU A 98 -15.74 0.28 -11.20
N THR A 99 -14.69 0.80 -11.82
CA THR A 99 -14.54 0.81 -13.29
C THR A 99 -13.79 -0.41 -13.80
N TYR A 100 -13.19 -1.20 -12.90
CA TYR A 100 -12.38 -2.35 -13.29
C TYR A 100 -13.25 -3.50 -13.80
N PRO A 101 -12.96 -4.04 -15.00
CA PRO A 101 -13.64 -5.24 -15.48
C PRO A 101 -13.31 -6.47 -14.62
N SER A 102 -12.12 -6.50 -14.02
CA SER A 102 -11.70 -7.52 -13.08
C SER A 102 -10.75 -6.96 -12.02
N ARG A 103 -11.11 -7.15 -10.76
CA ARG A 103 -10.28 -6.78 -9.61
C ARG A 103 -8.95 -7.52 -9.57
N SER A 104 -8.91 -8.79 -9.98
CA SER A 104 -7.66 -9.57 -10.00
C SER A 104 -6.67 -9.05 -11.04
N GLN A 105 -7.17 -8.56 -12.20
CA GLN A 105 -6.34 -7.93 -13.22
C GLN A 105 -5.80 -6.58 -12.73
N ALA A 106 -6.63 -5.76 -12.08
CA ALA A 106 -6.19 -4.50 -11.49
C ALA A 106 -5.06 -4.69 -10.48
N VAL A 107 -5.19 -5.72 -9.63
CA VAL A 107 -4.17 -6.12 -8.65
C VAL A 107 -2.87 -6.55 -9.33
N HIS A 108 -2.95 -7.41 -10.35
CA HIS A 108 -1.76 -7.84 -11.08
C HIS A 108 -1.04 -6.66 -11.74
N PHE A 109 -1.80 -5.78 -12.40
CA PHE A 109 -1.24 -4.59 -13.03
C PHE A 109 -0.57 -3.65 -12.01
N ALA A 110 -1.18 -3.46 -10.85
CA ALA A 110 -0.57 -2.69 -9.77
C ALA A 110 0.70 -3.33 -9.21
N GLU A 111 0.76 -4.66 -9.11
CA GLU A 111 1.99 -5.37 -8.75
C GLU A 111 3.10 -5.07 -9.76
N GLU A 112 2.83 -5.20 -11.06
CA GLU A 112 3.81 -4.91 -12.12
C GLU A 112 4.27 -3.46 -12.12
N CYS A 113 3.35 -2.52 -11.84
CA CYS A 113 3.68 -1.12 -11.68
C CYS A 113 4.63 -0.91 -10.49
N MET A 114 4.30 -1.47 -9.32
CA MET A 114 5.16 -1.36 -8.14
C MET A 114 6.53 -2.01 -8.36
N GLU A 115 6.59 -3.20 -8.95
CA GLU A 115 7.86 -3.88 -9.22
C GLU A 115 8.76 -3.01 -10.13
N THR A 116 8.18 -2.46 -11.20
CA THR A 116 8.88 -1.59 -12.14
C THR A 116 9.35 -0.30 -11.48
N LEU A 117 8.49 0.37 -10.71
CA LEU A 117 8.83 1.60 -9.99
C LEU A 117 9.97 1.38 -8.99
N ILE A 118 9.90 0.29 -8.21
CA ILE A 118 10.90 -0.02 -7.20
C ILE A 118 12.22 -0.44 -7.84
N ALA A 119 12.19 -1.13 -8.98
CA ALA A 119 13.39 -1.41 -9.78
C ALA A 119 14.11 -0.12 -10.22
N HIS A 120 13.35 0.97 -10.41
CA HIS A 120 13.85 2.30 -10.76
C HIS A 120 13.98 3.26 -9.56
N GLY A 121 14.07 2.73 -8.34
CA GLY A 121 14.41 3.51 -7.15
C GLY A 121 13.23 4.15 -6.41
N ALA A 122 12.00 3.76 -6.70
CA ALA A 122 10.85 4.17 -5.87
C ALA A 122 11.01 3.72 -4.41
N ASN A 123 10.72 4.61 -3.49
CA ASN A 123 10.92 4.41 -2.06
C ASN A 123 9.64 3.91 -1.40
N ILE A 124 9.64 2.65 -0.97
CA ILE A 124 8.50 2.02 -0.27
C ILE A 124 8.11 2.75 1.03
N LYS A 125 9.02 3.53 1.60
CA LYS A 125 8.80 4.30 2.83
C LYS A 125 8.25 5.69 2.59
N GLN A 126 8.19 6.14 1.34
CA GLN A 126 7.75 7.48 0.98
C GLN A 126 6.31 7.44 0.50
N VAL A 127 5.42 7.69 1.45
CA VAL A 127 4.05 8.12 1.18
C VAL A 127 3.86 9.41 1.94
N GLY A 128 3.29 10.41 1.29
CA GLY A 128 2.98 11.70 1.89
C GLY A 128 1.80 11.57 2.86
N LYS A 129 1.01 12.65 2.98
CA LYS A 129 -0.17 12.65 3.84
C LYS A 129 -1.24 11.71 3.27
N LEU A 130 -1.63 10.69 4.04
CA LEU A 130 -2.79 9.85 3.72
C LEU A 130 -4.05 10.72 3.83
N ARG A 131 -4.80 10.85 2.73
CA ARG A 131 -6.07 11.58 2.75
C ARG A 131 -7.19 10.71 3.34
N HIS A 132 -8.20 11.35 3.95
CA HIS A 132 -9.42 10.74 4.47
C HIS A 132 -9.23 9.64 5.54
N THR A 133 -8.75 10.03 6.73
CA THR A 133 -9.20 9.36 7.95
C THR A 133 -10.16 10.31 8.66
N ALA A 134 -11.41 9.91 8.83
CA ALA A 134 -12.39 10.75 9.50
C ALA A 134 -11.96 10.93 10.96
N GLY A 135 -11.61 12.16 11.35
CA GLY A 135 -11.39 12.49 12.76
C GLY A 135 -10.02 12.12 13.36
N THR A 136 -9.09 11.52 12.62
CA THR A 136 -7.68 11.44 13.06
C THR A 136 -6.80 12.37 12.26
N GLY A 137 -6.07 13.24 12.95
CA GLY A 137 -5.16 14.20 12.33
C GLY A 137 -4.20 13.54 11.33
N GLU A 138 -3.66 14.37 10.43
CA GLU A 138 -2.81 13.98 9.29
C GLU A 138 -1.94 12.73 9.54
N VAL A 139 -2.38 11.55 9.10
CA VAL A 139 -1.55 10.35 9.15
C VAL A 139 -0.59 10.43 7.96
N VAL A 140 0.69 10.60 8.24
CA VAL A 140 1.77 10.43 7.25
C VAL A 140 2.14 8.96 7.33
N GLY A 141 1.95 8.21 6.25
CA GLY A 141 2.16 6.77 6.22
C GLY A 141 3.37 6.36 5.39
N ASP A 142 3.59 5.06 5.28
CA ASP A 142 4.31 4.49 4.14
C ASP A 142 3.34 3.72 3.22
N VAL A 143 3.87 3.05 2.18
CA VAL A 143 3.02 2.34 1.20
C VAL A 143 2.17 1.26 1.87
N LEU A 144 2.63 0.69 2.99
CA LEU A 144 1.85 -0.29 3.73
C LEU A 144 0.67 0.34 4.47
N PHE A 145 0.82 1.55 4.99
CA PHE A 145 -0.29 2.29 5.62
C PHE A 145 -1.33 2.68 4.57
N GLN A 146 -0.90 3.13 3.38
CA GLN A 146 -1.81 3.42 2.27
C GLN A 146 -2.53 2.15 1.80
N LEU A 147 -1.81 1.06 1.60
CA LEU A 147 -2.43 -0.22 1.24
C LEU A 147 -3.44 -0.67 2.31
N ALA A 148 -3.11 -0.52 3.59
CA ALA A 148 -4.00 -0.83 4.69
C ALA A 148 -5.29 0.00 4.63
N LYS A 149 -5.21 1.31 4.39
CA LYS A 149 -6.37 2.17 4.16
C LYS A 149 -7.20 1.68 2.96
N SER A 150 -6.58 1.57 1.79
CA SER A 150 -7.28 1.24 0.53
C SER A 150 -7.85 -0.19 0.52
N SER A 151 -7.32 -1.10 1.34
CA SER A 151 -7.79 -2.50 1.43
C SER A 151 -9.20 -2.66 1.99
N VAL A 152 -9.84 -1.62 2.53
CA VAL A 152 -11.26 -1.69 2.91
C VAL A 152 -12.15 -1.64 1.66
N ASN A 153 -11.81 -0.73 0.75
CA ASN A 153 -12.53 -0.51 -0.51
C ASN A 153 -12.10 -1.55 -1.55
N VAL A 154 -10.80 -1.58 -1.85
CA VAL A 154 -10.22 -2.48 -2.85
C VAL A 154 -10.18 -3.92 -2.35
N GLY A 155 -10.40 -4.16 -1.06
CA GLY A 155 -10.28 -5.46 -0.37
C GLY A 155 -8.83 -5.96 -0.20
N VAL A 156 -8.68 -7.00 0.61
CA VAL A 156 -7.40 -7.48 1.14
C VAL A 156 -6.75 -8.44 0.15
N GLU A 157 -5.89 -7.91 -0.70
CA GLU A 157 -5.22 -8.70 -1.74
C GLU A 157 -3.85 -9.20 -1.28
N ARG A 158 -3.73 -10.53 -1.15
CA ARG A 158 -2.49 -11.17 -0.67
C ARG A 158 -1.31 -10.87 -1.58
N GLY A 159 -1.55 -10.68 -2.88
CA GLY A 159 -0.52 -10.36 -3.85
C GLY A 159 0.12 -8.98 -3.59
N LEU A 160 -0.69 -7.93 -3.49
CA LEU A 160 -0.20 -6.57 -3.17
C LEU A 160 0.52 -6.51 -1.83
N LEU A 161 -0.05 -7.13 -0.80
CA LEU A 161 0.57 -7.12 0.52
C LEU A 161 1.91 -7.86 0.51
N ARG A 162 2.00 -8.98 -0.22
CA ARG A 162 3.27 -9.69 -0.47
C ARG A 162 4.27 -8.82 -1.21
N CYS A 163 3.83 -8.15 -2.26
CA CYS A 163 4.65 -7.23 -3.06
C CYS A 163 5.25 -6.15 -2.15
N VAL A 164 4.43 -5.41 -1.41
CA VAL A 164 4.85 -4.33 -0.51
C VAL A 164 5.81 -4.83 0.58
N MET A 165 5.52 -5.98 1.21
CA MET A 165 6.42 -6.57 2.22
C MET A 165 7.74 -7.07 1.62
N ARG A 166 7.72 -7.67 0.43
CA ARG A 166 8.91 -8.13 -0.30
C ARG A 166 9.84 -6.96 -0.65
N PHE A 167 9.30 -5.78 -0.89
CA PHE A 167 10.08 -4.57 -1.17
C PHE A 167 10.44 -3.76 0.08
N GLY A 168 10.18 -4.31 1.26
CA GLY A 168 10.78 -3.85 2.51
C GLY A 168 9.88 -2.99 3.39
N ALA A 169 8.57 -3.00 3.15
CA ALA A 169 7.63 -2.51 4.14
C ALA A 169 7.73 -3.30 5.45
N GLU A 170 7.45 -2.62 6.57
CA GLU A 170 7.58 -3.16 7.91
C GLU A 170 6.25 -3.06 8.66
N PRO A 171 5.52 -4.17 8.84
CA PRO A 171 4.27 -4.18 9.60
C PRO A 171 4.41 -3.76 11.07
N SER A 172 5.62 -3.90 11.63
CA SER A 172 5.96 -3.46 13.00
C SER A 172 6.33 -1.98 13.10
N ARG A 173 6.30 -1.22 11.99
CA ARG A 173 6.67 0.19 12.01
C ARG A 173 5.51 1.00 12.57
N GLU A 174 5.79 1.70 13.66
CA GLU A 174 4.87 2.64 14.26
C GLU A 174 5.10 4.03 13.68
N ILE A 175 4.04 4.69 13.22
CA ILE A 175 4.08 6.07 12.73
C ILE A 175 2.99 6.87 13.45
N LYS A 176 3.39 7.94 14.13
CA LYS A 176 2.49 8.79 14.95
C LYS A 176 1.61 8.00 15.93
N GLY A 177 2.16 6.95 16.56
CA GLY A 177 1.43 6.14 17.53
C GLY A 177 0.50 5.09 16.94
N GLN A 178 0.56 4.84 15.63
CA GLN A 178 -0.28 3.84 14.95
C GLN A 178 0.55 2.87 14.11
N TYR A 179 0.05 1.64 13.98
CA TYR A 179 0.55 0.66 13.02
C TYR A 179 -0.36 0.63 11.78
N ALA A 180 0.12 0.08 10.67
CA ALA A 180 -0.72 -0.15 9.48
C ALA A 180 -1.98 -0.97 9.80
N LEU A 181 -1.87 -1.91 10.76
CA LEU A 181 -3.02 -2.66 11.27
C LEU A 181 -4.08 -1.75 11.89
N ASN A 182 -3.68 -0.74 12.68
CA ASN A 182 -4.62 0.22 13.26
C ASN A 182 -5.33 1.03 12.18
N VAL A 183 -4.59 1.50 11.16
CA VAL A 183 -5.19 2.26 10.05
C VAL A 183 -6.24 1.43 9.31
N TYR A 184 -5.96 0.15 9.03
CA TYR A 184 -6.96 -0.74 8.43
C TYR A 184 -8.20 -0.88 9.32
N LEU A 185 -8.02 -1.17 10.61
CA LEU A 185 -9.13 -1.38 11.55
C LEU A 185 -9.95 -0.11 11.77
N ASP A 186 -9.31 1.05 11.80
CA ASP A 186 -9.95 2.36 11.86
C ASP A 186 -10.85 2.57 10.63
N GLN A 187 -10.32 2.31 9.44
CA GLN A 187 -11.07 2.46 8.19
C GLN A 187 -12.25 1.48 8.08
N VAL A 188 -12.07 0.25 8.56
CA VAL A 188 -13.17 -0.74 8.65
C VAL A 188 -14.24 -0.27 9.63
N CYS A 189 -13.84 0.29 10.77
CA CYS A 189 -14.78 0.82 11.75
C CYS A 189 -15.60 1.98 11.17
N ASP A 190 -14.93 2.93 10.51
CA ASP A 190 -15.58 4.05 9.83
C ASP A 190 -16.56 3.56 8.76
N TYR A 191 -16.18 2.55 7.97
CA TYR A 191 -17.07 1.91 7.00
C TYR A 191 -18.32 1.30 7.68
N ILE A 192 -18.15 0.56 8.77
CA ILE A 192 -19.27 -0.07 9.50
C ILE A 192 -20.23 0.97 10.09
N VAL A 193 -19.70 2.08 10.59
CA VAL A 193 -20.49 3.13 11.23
C VAL A 193 -21.22 4.00 10.20
N CYS A 194 -20.58 4.30 9.07
CA CYS A 194 -21.09 5.26 8.09
C CYS A 194 -21.92 4.63 6.96
N GLU A 195 -21.66 3.36 6.59
CA GLU A 195 -22.30 2.74 5.42
C GLU A 195 -23.55 1.92 5.78
N PRO A 196 -24.74 2.29 5.29
CA PRO A 196 -25.98 1.56 5.58
C PRO A 196 -25.96 0.09 5.15
N GLY A 197 -25.19 -0.23 4.10
CA GLY A 197 -25.03 -1.58 3.55
C GLY A 197 -24.03 -2.47 4.29
N ALA A 198 -23.33 -1.95 5.31
CA ALA A 198 -22.27 -2.70 6.00
C ALA A 198 -22.78 -4.00 6.65
N ARG A 199 -24.03 -4.01 7.13
CA ARG A 199 -24.65 -5.19 7.75
C ARG A 199 -24.85 -6.33 6.75
N GLU A 200 -25.27 -6.01 5.53
CA GLU A 200 -25.50 -7.00 4.46
C GLU A 200 -24.18 -7.60 3.98
N GLN A 201 -23.11 -6.81 3.98
CA GLN A 201 -21.78 -7.23 3.55
C GLN A 201 -20.93 -7.83 4.68
N TRP A 202 -21.46 -7.94 5.90
CA TRP A 202 -20.73 -8.35 7.10
C TRP A 202 -20.00 -9.69 6.94
N SER A 203 -20.62 -10.68 6.29
CA SER A 203 -19.99 -12.00 6.10
C SER A 203 -18.72 -11.91 5.25
N ARG A 204 -18.71 -11.08 4.21
CA ARG A 204 -17.52 -10.85 3.36
C ARG A 204 -16.47 -10.07 4.14
N LEU A 205 -16.89 -8.99 4.80
CA LEU A 205 -16.02 -8.12 5.57
C LEU A 205 -15.29 -8.88 6.69
N LYS A 206 -15.99 -9.77 7.40
CA LYS A 206 -15.43 -10.65 8.43
C LYS A 206 -14.23 -11.46 7.92
N GLY A 207 -14.37 -12.09 6.74
CA GLY A 207 -13.30 -12.88 6.14
C GLY A 207 -12.07 -12.04 5.80
N GLU A 208 -12.29 -10.83 5.29
CA GLU A 208 -11.21 -9.91 4.91
C GLU A 208 -10.51 -9.32 6.15
N ILE A 209 -11.24 -9.01 7.23
CA ILE A 209 -10.66 -8.55 8.50
C ILE A 209 -9.70 -9.59 9.08
N VAL A 210 -10.16 -10.84 9.22
CA VAL A 210 -9.35 -11.93 9.77
C VAL A 210 -8.12 -12.17 8.89
N LYS A 211 -8.29 -12.11 7.57
CA LYS A 211 -7.21 -12.26 6.60
C LYS A 211 -6.15 -11.15 6.75
N MET A 212 -6.55 -9.89 6.86
CA MET A 212 -5.61 -8.78 7.05
C MET A 212 -4.88 -8.88 8.39
N ILE A 213 -5.60 -9.15 9.48
CA ILE A 213 -5.02 -9.34 10.82
C ILE A 213 -3.96 -10.44 10.77
N SER A 214 -4.32 -11.64 10.30
CA SER A 214 -3.39 -12.77 10.24
C SER A 214 -2.15 -12.46 9.39
N LEU A 215 -2.34 -11.82 8.23
CA LEU A 215 -1.21 -11.46 7.36
C LEU A 215 -0.27 -10.45 8.03
N LEU A 216 -0.76 -9.34 8.58
CA LEU A 216 0.10 -8.34 9.22
C LEU A 216 0.72 -8.88 10.51
N CYS A 217 -0.08 -9.50 11.38
CA CYS A 217 0.36 -10.03 12.66
C CYS A 217 1.45 -11.09 12.48
N SER A 218 1.37 -11.97 11.47
CA SER A 218 2.40 -12.97 11.17
C SER A 218 3.80 -12.38 10.88
N HIS A 219 3.87 -11.08 10.59
CA HIS A 219 5.10 -10.34 10.33
C HIS A 219 5.43 -9.29 11.40
N MET A 220 4.60 -9.17 12.45
CA MET A 220 4.83 -8.31 13.61
C MET A 220 5.44 -9.06 14.78
N ALA A 221 6.19 -8.39 15.65
CA ALA A 221 6.59 -9.01 16.91
C ALA A 221 5.42 -9.02 17.90
N PRO A 222 5.34 -10.00 18.83
CA PRO A 222 4.22 -10.12 19.77
C PRO A 222 3.90 -8.84 20.57
N TRP A 223 4.91 -8.10 20.99
CA TRP A 223 4.71 -6.84 21.72
C TRP A 223 4.12 -5.73 20.84
N HIS A 224 4.45 -5.68 19.55
CA HIS A 224 3.84 -4.74 18.60
C HIS A 224 2.38 -5.10 18.33
N ILE A 225 2.05 -6.39 18.28
CA ILE A 225 0.66 -6.87 18.16
C ILE A 225 -0.15 -6.44 19.39
N LYS A 226 0.39 -6.65 20.60
CA LYS A 226 -0.24 -6.20 21.86
C LYS A 226 -0.42 -4.69 21.91
N ASN A 227 0.59 -3.92 21.49
CA ASN A 227 0.49 -2.46 21.43
C ASN A 227 -0.59 -2.01 20.42
N ALA A 228 -0.63 -2.61 19.24
CA ALA A 228 -1.67 -2.34 18.24
C ALA A 228 -3.07 -2.65 18.78
N GLN A 229 -3.23 -3.74 19.55
CA GLN A 229 -4.48 -4.07 20.25
C GLN A 229 -4.86 -2.98 21.26
N GLN A 230 -3.94 -2.56 22.12
CA GLN A 230 -4.19 -1.52 23.12
C GLN A 230 -4.59 -0.19 22.47
N ILE A 231 -3.93 0.19 21.37
CA ILE A 231 -4.29 1.37 20.58
C ILE A 231 -5.72 1.24 20.05
N PHE A 232 -6.07 0.08 19.47
CA PHE A 232 -7.42 -0.19 18.98
C PHE A 232 -8.46 -0.08 20.11
N ASP A 233 -8.27 -0.80 21.21
CA ASP A 233 -9.19 -0.78 22.36
C ASP A 233 -9.36 0.65 22.91
N SER A 234 -8.27 1.40 23.06
CA SER A 234 -8.33 2.76 23.61
C SER A 234 -9.09 3.75 22.73
N LYS A 235 -8.94 3.63 21.40
CA LYS A 235 -9.56 4.54 20.43
C LYS A 235 -11.04 4.19 20.21
N HIS A 236 -11.34 2.89 20.21
CA HIS A 236 -12.66 2.37 19.88
C HIS A 236 -13.54 2.07 21.10
N ALA A 237 -13.02 2.21 22.32
CA ALA A 237 -13.79 2.09 23.56
C ALA A 237 -15.01 3.04 23.64
N LYS A 238 -14.99 4.14 22.87
CA LYS A 238 -16.07 5.15 22.82
C LYS A 238 -16.93 5.04 21.55
N CYS A 239 -16.71 4.03 20.72
CA CYS A 239 -17.44 3.86 19.46
C CYS A 239 -18.94 3.62 19.75
N PRO A 240 -19.86 4.15 18.93
CA PRO A 240 -21.30 3.98 19.15
C PRO A 240 -21.65 2.49 19.25
N ILE A 241 -22.42 2.14 20.29
CA ILE A 241 -22.79 0.75 20.58
C ILE A 241 -23.90 0.34 19.62
N SER A 242 -23.51 -0.11 18.43
CA SER A 242 -24.36 -0.89 17.54
C SER A 242 -24.07 -2.38 17.68
N GLU A 243 -25.01 -3.23 17.29
CA GLU A 243 -24.82 -4.69 17.25
C GLU A 243 -23.62 -5.05 16.36
N THR A 244 -23.53 -4.47 15.16
CA THR A 244 -22.43 -4.69 14.22
C THR A 244 -21.09 -4.20 14.76
N SER A 245 -21.04 -3.04 15.41
CA SER A 245 -19.83 -2.52 16.04
C SER A 245 -19.33 -3.45 17.15
N THR A 246 -20.25 -4.00 17.96
CA THR A 246 -19.90 -4.95 19.03
C THR A 246 -19.33 -6.25 18.45
N LEU A 247 -19.97 -6.80 17.41
CA LEU A 247 -19.48 -7.98 16.69
C LEU A 247 -18.10 -7.73 16.06
N PHE A 248 -17.85 -6.51 15.57
CA PHE A 248 -16.55 -6.10 15.06
C PHE A 248 -15.47 -6.06 16.13
N MET A 249 -15.72 -5.43 17.28
CA MET A 249 -14.75 -5.42 18.38
C MET A 249 -14.42 -6.83 18.87
N GLN A 250 -15.43 -7.70 18.97
CA GLN A 250 -15.25 -9.10 19.34
C GLN A 250 -14.39 -9.83 18.30
N LEU A 251 -14.72 -9.69 17.01
CA LEU A 251 -13.96 -10.32 15.92
C LEU A 251 -12.49 -9.90 15.92
N VAL A 252 -12.21 -8.61 16.11
CA VAL A 252 -10.84 -8.09 16.13
C VAL A 252 -10.06 -8.68 17.30
N ASN A 253 -10.66 -8.71 18.50
CA ASN A 253 -10.02 -9.30 19.68
C ASN A 253 -9.78 -10.80 19.52
N ASP A 254 -10.79 -11.54 19.03
CA ASP A 254 -10.68 -12.98 18.79
C ASP A 254 -9.60 -13.32 17.75
N ALA A 255 -9.33 -12.42 16.80
CA ALA A 255 -8.30 -12.61 15.78
C ALA A 255 -6.90 -12.16 16.26
N ILE A 256 -6.79 -11.06 17.02
CA ILE A 256 -5.50 -10.49 17.45
C ILE A 256 -4.91 -11.22 18.65
N ILE A 257 -5.74 -11.60 19.63
CA ILE A 257 -5.25 -12.21 20.88
C ILE A 257 -4.44 -13.48 20.62
N PRO A 258 -4.92 -14.46 19.81
CA PRO A 258 -4.15 -15.66 19.52
C PRO A 258 -2.81 -15.36 18.84
N GLU A 259 -2.80 -14.43 17.88
CA GLU A 259 -1.57 -13.99 17.18
C GLU A 259 -0.54 -13.37 18.15
N SER A 260 -1.01 -12.62 19.15
CA SER A 260 -0.15 -11.99 20.16
C SER A 260 0.50 -12.99 21.14
N LEU A 261 -0.10 -14.17 21.30
CA LEU A 261 0.35 -15.25 22.17
C LEU A 261 1.14 -16.31 21.41
N THR A 262 1.12 -16.27 20.07
CA THR A 262 1.74 -17.29 19.23
C THR A 262 3.26 -17.24 19.36
N VAL A 263 3.83 -18.34 19.87
CA VAL A 263 5.29 -18.52 19.95
C VAL A 263 5.80 -18.97 18.59
N ARG A 264 6.61 -18.13 17.95
CA ARG A 264 7.22 -18.46 16.65
C ARG A 264 8.36 -19.45 16.80
N SER A 265 8.52 -20.31 15.80
CA SER A 265 9.68 -21.19 15.74
C SER A 265 10.98 -20.39 15.68
N LEU A 266 12.06 -20.92 16.26
CA LEU A 266 13.39 -20.31 16.17
C LEU A 266 13.82 -20.09 14.71
N ARG A 267 13.44 -21.00 13.82
CA ARG A 267 13.68 -20.89 12.37
C ARG A 267 13.02 -19.63 11.79
N SER A 268 11.74 -19.39 12.12
CA SER A 268 10.99 -18.22 11.64
C SER A 268 11.53 -16.91 12.22
N ILE A 269 11.89 -16.90 13.51
CA ILE A 269 12.49 -15.74 14.17
C ILE A 269 13.84 -15.41 13.53
N SER A 270 14.68 -16.43 13.31
CA SER A 270 15.99 -16.26 12.66
C SER A 270 15.85 -15.73 11.24
N ALA A 271 14.91 -16.29 10.47
CA ALA A 271 14.62 -15.86 9.11
C ALA A 271 14.18 -14.39 9.06
N TRP A 272 13.26 -13.99 9.94
CA TRP A 272 12.82 -12.60 10.05
C TRP A 272 13.95 -11.64 10.44
N GLN A 273 14.81 -12.05 11.38
CA GLN A 273 15.95 -11.24 11.80
C GLN A 273 16.97 -11.08 10.68
N VAL A 274 17.26 -12.15 9.92
CA VAL A 274 18.11 -12.08 8.72
C VAL A 274 17.52 -11.13 7.69
N TRP A 275 16.21 -11.21 7.44
CA TRP A 275 15.54 -10.29 6.51
C TRP A 275 15.73 -8.82 6.91
N LYS A 276 15.55 -8.52 8.19
CA LYS A 276 15.76 -7.18 8.77
C LYS A 276 17.21 -6.72 8.66
N LEU A 277 18.17 -7.56 9.03
CA LEU A 277 19.62 -7.26 8.95
C LEU A 277 20.11 -7.06 7.51
N CYS A 278 19.53 -7.77 6.55
CA CYS A 278 19.75 -7.53 5.12
C CYS A 278 19.10 -6.23 4.62
N GLY A 279 18.56 -5.39 5.50
CA GLY A 279 17.88 -4.14 5.16
C GLY A 279 16.65 -4.37 4.28
N ARG A 280 16.06 -5.55 4.36
CA ARG A 280 14.93 -5.98 3.52
C ARG A 280 15.20 -5.89 2.01
N LYS A 281 16.44 -6.20 1.61
CA LYS A 281 16.86 -6.20 0.20
C LYS A 281 17.10 -7.63 -0.28
N ARG A 282 16.32 -8.06 -1.28
CA ARG A 282 16.44 -9.40 -1.88
C ARG A 282 17.86 -9.73 -2.36
N ARG A 283 18.54 -8.78 -3.01
CA ARG A 283 19.92 -8.93 -3.50
C ARG A 283 20.89 -9.30 -2.37
N ARG A 284 20.72 -8.72 -1.17
CA ARG A 284 21.57 -9.00 0.00
C ARG A 284 21.33 -10.41 0.56
N ILE A 285 20.08 -10.89 0.60
CA ILE A 285 19.79 -12.29 0.99
C ILE A 285 20.43 -13.26 0.01
N GLN A 286 20.32 -12.99 -1.29
CA GLN A 286 20.84 -13.88 -2.33
C GLN A 286 22.36 -14.09 -2.20
N GLN A 287 23.08 -13.08 -1.68
CA GLN A 287 24.52 -13.11 -1.42
C GLN A 287 24.92 -13.87 -0.14
N LEU A 288 23.98 -14.22 0.75
CA LEU A 288 24.32 -14.93 1.99
C LEU A 288 24.85 -16.34 1.71
N PRO A 289 25.86 -16.82 2.46
CA PRO A 289 26.42 -18.17 2.32
C PRO A 289 25.56 -19.22 3.05
N VAL A 290 24.26 -19.27 2.73
CA VAL A 290 23.28 -20.18 3.34
C VAL A 290 22.55 -20.99 2.25
N SER A 291 21.90 -22.09 2.65
CA SER A 291 21.18 -22.96 1.73
C SER A 291 20.09 -22.21 0.97
N LYS A 292 19.78 -22.65 -0.27
CA LYS A 292 18.68 -22.08 -1.07
C LYS A 292 17.35 -22.17 -0.32
N GLU A 293 17.10 -23.28 0.35
CA GLU A 293 15.89 -23.49 1.17
C GLU A 293 15.75 -22.42 2.27
N PHE A 294 16.84 -22.10 2.98
CA PHE A 294 16.80 -21.07 4.01
C PHE A 294 16.59 -19.67 3.40
N LYS A 295 17.22 -19.36 2.27
CA LYS A 295 16.98 -18.10 1.53
C LYS A 295 15.49 -17.95 1.18
N THR A 296 14.86 -19.01 0.67
CA THR A 296 13.42 -19.04 0.38
C THR A 296 12.59 -18.76 1.62
N HIS A 297 12.96 -19.33 2.77
CA HIS A 297 12.27 -19.14 4.03
C HIS A 297 12.42 -17.73 4.63
N VAL A 298 13.53 -17.03 4.34
CA VAL A 298 13.77 -15.64 4.77
C VAL A 298 12.85 -14.65 4.05
N PHE A 299 12.48 -14.92 2.79
CA PHE A 299 11.57 -14.05 2.06
C PHE A 299 10.18 -14.11 2.70
N PRO A 300 9.60 -12.97 3.15
CA PRO A 300 8.24 -12.97 3.64
C PRO A 300 7.32 -13.49 2.51
N LEU A 301 6.61 -14.59 2.81
CA LEU A 301 5.48 -15.14 2.04
C LEU A 301 5.81 -15.95 0.77
N LEU A 302 6.94 -16.65 0.73
CA LEU A 302 7.11 -17.80 -0.16
C LEU A 302 6.64 -19.10 0.53
N LEU A 303 5.35 -19.41 0.42
CA LEU A 303 4.87 -20.79 0.58
C LEU A 303 3.95 -21.15 -0.58
N PHE A 304 4.48 -22.04 -1.42
CA PHE A 304 3.89 -22.79 -2.55
C PHE A 304 3.30 -21.96 -3.71
N GLY A 305 3.95 -22.05 -4.88
CA GLY A 305 3.30 -21.77 -6.16
C GLY A 305 3.94 -20.75 -7.09
N THR A 306 5.26 -20.65 -7.19
CA THR A 306 5.91 -20.20 -8.44
C THR A 306 7.24 -20.93 -8.55
N LEU A 307 7.25 -21.97 -9.37
CA LEU A 307 8.44 -22.58 -9.93
C LEU A 307 9.24 -21.49 -10.67
N TRP A 308 10.53 -21.39 -10.34
CA TRP A 308 11.56 -21.07 -11.34
C TRP A 308 12.15 -22.40 -11.77
#